data_AF-A0A1Z4IJX5-F1
#
_entry.id   AF-A0A1Z4IJX5-F1
#
_cell.length_a   1.000
_cell.length_b   1.000
_cell.length_c   1.000
_cell.angle_alpha   90.00
_cell.angle_beta   90.00
_cell.angle_gamma   90.00
#
_symmetry.space_group_name_H-M   'P 1'
#
loop_
_entity.id
_entity.type
_entity.pdbx_description
1 polymer ?
#
loop_
_entity_poly.entity_id
_entity_poly.type
_entity_poly.pdbx_seq_one_letter_code
_entity_poly.pdbx_strand_id
1 'polypeptide(L)'
;MALSNNSETTDKPQQQRQHRGISFYVEILAQWIVDLIAIPVTFITHILAQFVTPGSSGTKILGALGFFIGTLLSSDGIWQTLFNGTPMFSWFEKTWIGWVGWLTLPFNLFFWLALGISALVQVMEARSLRGKRPDQARTEFEESKQYTLGSKPTGNIDLTTALWRDYKVAGMKERHAGGAIALFFWLFDLTTTFVGRNPFAYTDPGQILGCLAYNFTTMMAGEIGYTIWRLSK
;
A
#
# COMPACT_ATOMS: atom_id res chain seq x y z
N MET A 1 -43.76 -13.28 -85.02
CA MET A 1 -44.38 -12.64 -83.84
C MET A 1 -43.93 -11.19 -83.80
N ALA A 2 -44.92 -10.29 -83.77
CA ALA A 2 -44.89 -8.83 -83.81
C ALA A 2 -44.18 -8.22 -82.56
N LEU A 3 -43.28 -7.23 -82.69
CA LEU A 3 -43.45 -5.75 -82.68
C LEU A 3 -43.84 -5.08 -81.33
N SER A 4 -43.00 -4.10 -80.97
CA SER A 4 -43.32 -2.76 -80.42
C SER A 4 -43.35 -2.49 -78.90
N ASN A 5 -42.39 -1.61 -78.50
CA ASN A 5 -42.41 -0.49 -77.55
C ASN A 5 -43.25 -0.52 -76.26
N ASN A 6 -42.62 -0.12 -75.15
CA ASN A 6 -43.00 1.08 -74.42
C ASN A 6 -41.87 1.61 -73.52
N SER A 7 -41.96 2.91 -73.27
CA SER A 7 -40.94 3.89 -72.88
C SER A 7 -40.81 4.14 -71.37
N GLU A 8 -39.76 4.90 -71.02
CA GLU A 8 -39.54 5.68 -69.78
C GLU A 8 -39.09 4.87 -68.54
N THR A 9 -38.14 5.30 -67.69
CA THR A 9 -37.88 6.68 -67.25
C THR A 9 -36.44 6.86 -66.71
N THR A 10 -35.98 8.10 -66.85
CA THR A 10 -34.73 8.75 -66.46
C THR A 10 -34.30 8.57 -64.99
N ASP A 11 -33.17 7.91 -64.73
CA ASP A 11 -32.43 8.01 -63.47
C ASP A 11 -31.39 9.14 -63.53
N LYS A 12 -31.62 10.21 -62.79
CA LYS A 12 -30.68 11.32 -62.58
C LYS A 12 -29.63 10.92 -61.53
N PRO A 13 -28.32 11.03 -61.78
CA PRO A 13 -27.32 10.92 -60.73
C PRO A 13 -26.69 12.29 -60.45
N GLN A 14 -27.24 13.11 -59.55
CA GLN A 14 -26.54 14.32 -59.05
C GLN A 14 -27.32 15.01 -57.91
N GLN A 15 -27.19 14.54 -56.66
CA GLN A 15 -27.54 15.37 -55.49
C GLN A 15 -26.96 14.91 -54.13
N GLN A 16 -25.85 14.18 -54.09
CA GLN A 16 -25.26 13.71 -52.82
C GLN A 16 -23.83 14.22 -52.49
N ARG A 17 -23.29 15.18 -53.25
CA ARG A 17 -21.93 15.68 -52.98
C ARG A 17 -21.84 17.03 -52.26
N GLN A 18 -22.93 17.79 -52.10
CA GLN A 18 -22.84 19.17 -51.61
C GLN A 18 -23.12 19.35 -50.11
N HIS A 19 -23.89 18.46 -49.47
CA HIS A 19 -24.15 18.52 -48.02
C HIS A 19 -23.03 17.95 -47.13
N ARG A 20 -22.02 17.29 -47.71
CA ARG A 20 -20.88 16.74 -46.97
C ARG A 20 -19.88 17.80 -46.48
N GLY A 21 -19.81 18.98 -47.12
CA GLY A 21 -18.80 20.00 -46.76
C GLY A 21 -19.10 20.70 -45.44
N ILE A 22 -20.28 21.29 -45.29
CA ILE A 22 -20.63 22.11 -44.11
C ILE A 22 -20.85 21.23 -42.87
N SER A 23 -21.50 20.07 -43.03
CA SER A 23 -21.67 19.10 -41.93
C SER A 23 -20.32 18.64 -41.39
N PHE A 24 -19.33 18.45 -42.27
CA PHE A 24 -17.99 18.03 -41.88
C PHE A 24 -17.22 19.12 -41.13
N TYR A 25 -17.33 20.40 -41.54
CA TYR A 25 -16.71 21.50 -40.79
C TYR A 25 -17.37 21.72 -39.42
N VAL A 26 -18.69 21.55 -39.33
CA VAL A 26 -19.43 21.65 -38.06
C VAL A 26 -19.07 20.48 -37.13
N GLU A 27 -18.92 19.27 -37.66
CA GLU A 27 -18.49 18.09 -36.92
C GLU A 27 -17.05 18.23 -36.42
N ILE A 28 -16.14 18.79 -37.24
CA ILE A 28 -14.78 19.12 -36.81
C ILE A 28 -14.80 20.17 -35.70
N LEU A 29 -15.55 21.27 -35.85
CA LEU A 29 -15.65 22.31 -34.80
C LEU A 29 -16.25 21.77 -33.50
N ALA A 30 -17.27 20.91 -33.59
CA ALA A 30 -17.85 20.24 -32.45
C ALA A 30 -16.83 19.32 -31.76
N GLN A 31 -16.04 18.56 -32.53
CA GLN A 31 -14.98 17.70 -32.00
C GLN A 31 -13.90 18.54 -31.28
N TRP A 32 -13.46 19.66 -31.88
CA TRP A 32 -12.49 20.56 -31.23
C TRP A 32 -13.00 21.17 -29.94
N ILE A 33 -14.28 21.56 -29.88
CA ILE A 33 -14.90 22.10 -28.66
C ILE A 33 -15.02 21.01 -27.58
N VAL A 34 -15.46 19.81 -27.96
CA VAL A 34 -15.56 18.66 -27.05
C VAL A 34 -14.17 18.28 -26.53
N ASP A 35 -13.16 18.21 -27.39
CA ASP A 35 -11.80 17.88 -27.00
C ASP A 35 -11.22 18.96 -26.07
N LEU A 36 -11.47 20.25 -26.34
CA LEU A 36 -11.02 21.35 -25.49
C LEU A 36 -11.64 21.29 -24.08
N ILE A 37 -12.94 20.96 -23.99
CA ILE A 37 -13.65 20.78 -22.72
C ILE A 37 -13.25 19.46 -22.03
N ALA A 38 -12.87 18.45 -22.80
CA ALA A 38 -12.42 17.16 -22.29
C ALA A 38 -10.98 17.18 -21.79
N ILE A 39 -10.11 18.09 -22.25
CA ILE A 39 -8.71 18.18 -21.79
C ILE A 39 -8.59 18.28 -20.25
N PRO A 40 -9.31 19.18 -19.54
CA PRO A 40 -9.25 19.25 -18.08
C PRO A 40 -9.72 17.95 -17.41
N VAL A 41 -10.79 17.33 -17.93
CA VAL A 41 -11.37 16.11 -17.36
C VAL A 41 -10.43 14.93 -17.58
N THR A 42 -9.91 14.75 -18.79
CA THR A 42 -8.97 13.68 -19.15
C THR A 42 -7.64 13.84 -18.43
N PHE A 43 -7.18 15.06 -18.22
CA PHE A 43 -6.00 15.34 -17.40
C PHE A 43 -6.20 14.91 -15.95
N ILE A 44 -7.32 15.27 -15.32
CA ILE A 44 -7.64 14.85 -13.95
C ILE A 44 -7.78 13.33 -13.87
N THR A 45 -8.47 12.68 -14.81
CA THR A 45 -8.62 11.22 -14.79
C THR A 45 -7.29 10.51 -14.98
N HIS A 46 -6.38 11.02 -15.82
CA HIS A 46 -5.03 10.47 -15.94
C HIS A 46 -4.20 10.63 -14.67
N ILE A 47 -4.30 11.78 -13.99
CA ILE A 47 -3.65 11.97 -12.69
C ILE A 47 -4.21 10.99 -11.66
N LEU A 48 -5.54 10.87 -11.54
CA LEU A 48 -6.16 9.94 -10.60
C LEU A 48 -5.84 8.48 -10.95
N ALA A 49 -5.79 8.13 -12.24
CA ALA A 49 -5.39 6.81 -12.69
C ALA A 49 -3.96 6.46 -12.27
N GLN A 50 -3.04 7.43 -12.24
CA GLN A 50 -1.68 7.23 -11.72
C GLN A 50 -1.64 6.97 -10.21
N PHE A 51 -2.68 7.31 -9.43
CA PHE A 51 -2.71 7.03 -8.00
C PHE A 51 -3.47 5.75 -7.66
N VAL A 52 -4.48 5.39 -8.48
CA VAL A 52 -5.36 4.24 -8.25
C VAL A 52 -4.85 2.96 -8.92
N THR A 53 -4.08 3.06 -10.02
CA THR A 53 -3.62 1.87 -10.77
C THR A 53 -2.45 1.18 -10.07
N PRO A 54 -2.60 -0.07 -9.62
CA PRO A 54 -1.51 -0.81 -8.97
C PRO A 54 -0.28 -0.91 -9.88
N GLY A 55 0.91 -0.60 -9.36
CA GLY A 55 2.17 -0.64 -10.12
C GLY A 55 2.49 0.59 -10.96
N SER A 56 1.59 1.58 -11.03
CA SER A 56 1.87 2.86 -11.68
C SER A 56 2.84 3.74 -10.86
N SER A 57 3.46 4.73 -11.51
CA SER A 57 4.44 5.60 -10.85
C SER A 57 3.84 6.41 -9.70
N GLY A 58 2.59 6.89 -9.83
CA GLY A 58 1.93 7.65 -8.78
C GLY A 58 1.61 6.80 -7.54
N THR A 59 1.17 5.55 -7.71
CA THR A 59 0.96 4.61 -6.60
C THR A 59 2.27 4.25 -5.89
N LYS A 60 3.38 4.13 -6.62
CA LYS A 60 4.72 3.95 -6.02
C LYS A 60 5.12 5.14 -5.16
N ILE A 61 4.93 6.36 -5.67
CA ILE A 61 5.25 7.61 -4.95
C ILE A 61 4.36 7.75 -3.72
N LEU A 62 3.06 7.51 -3.86
CA LEU A 62 2.11 7.59 -2.75
C LEU A 62 2.44 6.57 -1.64
N GLY A 63 2.78 5.33 -2.02
CA GLY A 63 3.23 4.32 -1.06
C GLY A 63 4.52 4.73 -0.35
N ALA A 64 5.51 5.25 -1.09
CA ALA A 64 6.76 5.71 -0.50
C ALA A 64 6.54 6.90 0.46
N LEU A 65 5.73 7.89 0.07
CA LEU A 65 5.37 9.02 0.91
C LEU A 65 4.62 8.56 2.16
N GLY A 66 3.63 7.68 2.01
CA GLY A 66 2.91 7.09 3.13
C GLY A 66 3.83 6.37 4.10
N PHE A 67 4.81 5.61 3.58
CA PHE A 67 5.82 4.95 4.40
C PHE A 67 6.67 5.97 5.15
N PHE A 68 7.33 6.92 4.47
CA PHE A 68 8.22 7.87 5.13
C PHE A 68 7.50 8.80 6.12
N ILE A 69 6.30 9.27 5.77
CA ILE A 69 5.49 10.09 6.66
C ILE A 69 5.04 9.23 7.86
N GLY A 70 4.54 8.02 7.63
CA GLY A 70 4.19 7.10 8.69
C GLY A 70 5.36 6.79 9.62
N THR A 71 6.55 6.51 9.07
CA THR A 71 7.79 6.28 9.84
C THR A 71 8.16 7.51 10.66
N LEU A 72 8.10 8.70 10.08
CA LEU A 72 8.42 9.93 10.79
C LEU A 72 7.43 10.18 11.95
N LEU A 73 6.13 9.98 11.70
CA LEU A 73 5.09 10.14 12.72
C LEU A 73 5.23 9.13 13.87
N SER A 74 5.43 7.84 13.56
CA SER A 74 5.64 6.78 14.56
C SER A 74 6.95 6.98 15.33
N SER A 75 8.00 7.50 14.68
CA SER A 75 9.28 7.78 15.35
C SER A 75 9.16 8.79 16.49
N ASP A 76 8.15 9.65 16.48
CA ASP A 76 7.90 10.60 17.58
C ASP A 76 7.45 9.89 18.87
N GLY A 77 6.64 8.83 18.77
CA GLY A 77 6.29 8.01 19.93
C GLY A 77 7.52 7.32 20.54
N ILE A 78 8.39 6.73 19.70
CA ILE A 78 9.63 6.09 20.14
C ILE A 78 10.61 7.11 20.75
N TRP A 79 10.73 8.29 20.12
CA TRP A 79 11.55 9.39 20.59
C TRP A 79 11.17 9.85 21.99
N GLN A 80 9.87 10.05 22.24
CA GLN A 80 9.36 10.46 23.53
C GLN A 80 9.51 9.36 24.59
N THR A 81 9.26 8.10 24.23
CA THR A 81 9.20 6.99 25.20
C THR A 81 10.55 6.38 25.54
N LEU A 82 11.44 6.19 24.56
CA LEU A 82 12.74 5.56 24.80
C LEU A 82 13.86 6.56 25.09
N PHE A 83 13.79 7.75 24.49
CA PHE A 83 14.85 8.75 24.60
C PHE A 83 14.45 9.96 25.46
N ASN A 84 13.24 9.95 26.06
CA ASN A 84 12.68 11.08 26.81
C ASN A 84 12.73 12.40 26.03
N GLY A 85 12.59 12.30 24.70
CA GLY A 85 12.70 13.44 23.82
C GLY A 85 11.46 14.34 23.89
N THR A 86 11.65 15.63 23.67
CA THR A 86 10.52 16.57 23.54
C THR A 86 9.72 16.25 22.27
N PRO A 87 8.38 16.23 22.29
CA PRO A 87 7.57 15.88 21.13
C PRO A 87 7.96 16.64 19.86
N MET A 88 8.11 15.91 18.75
CA MET A 88 8.48 16.50 17.45
C MET A 88 7.33 17.28 16.83
N PHE A 89 6.08 16.89 17.13
CA PHE A 89 4.90 17.54 16.59
C PHE A 89 4.06 18.18 17.70
N SER A 90 3.42 19.30 17.39
CA SER A 90 2.56 20.05 18.32
C SER A 90 1.19 19.40 18.54
N TRP A 91 0.83 18.38 17.76
CA TRP A 91 -0.50 17.79 17.82
C TRP A 91 -0.72 17.06 19.14
N PHE A 92 -1.77 17.50 19.85
CA PHE A 92 -2.17 17.00 21.15
C PHE A 92 -1.09 17.22 22.24
N GLU A 93 -0.07 18.05 22.01
CA GLU A 93 0.99 18.27 22.99
C GLU A 93 0.96 19.69 23.56
N LYS A 94 1.28 19.85 24.85
CA LYS A 94 1.40 21.18 25.47
C LYS A 94 2.70 21.88 25.08
N THR A 95 3.76 21.10 24.85
CA THR A 95 5.09 21.58 24.49
C THR A 95 5.66 20.68 23.41
N TRP A 96 6.27 21.27 22.39
CA TRP A 96 6.91 20.56 21.30
C TRP A 96 8.23 21.23 20.94
N ILE A 97 9.07 20.55 20.17
CA ILE A 97 10.43 20.98 19.86
C ILE A 97 10.50 22.33 19.09
N GLY A 98 9.38 22.72 18.48
CA GLY A 98 9.25 23.98 17.74
C GLY A 98 9.93 23.94 16.37
N TRP A 99 9.62 24.93 15.53
CA TRP A 99 10.15 25.01 14.16
C TRP A 99 11.68 25.11 14.11
N VAL A 100 12.30 25.80 15.07
CA VAL A 100 13.76 25.90 15.16
C VAL A 100 14.37 24.58 15.63
N GLY A 101 13.73 23.89 16.57
CA GLY A 101 14.17 22.57 17.03
C GLY A 101 14.10 21.50 15.93
N TRP A 102 13.19 21.63 14.98
CA TRP A 102 13.19 20.78 13.78
C TRP A 102 14.49 20.88 12.96
N LEU A 103 15.10 22.07 12.91
CA LEU A 103 16.38 22.25 12.21
C LEU A 103 17.54 21.58 12.95
N THR A 104 17.40 21.34 14.26
CA THR A 104 18.45 20.71 15.06
C THR A 104 18.30 19.19 15.16
N LEU A 105 17.09 18.64 14.91
CA LEU A 105 16.81 17.19 14.93
C LEU A 105 17.80 16.34 14.10
N PRO A 106 18.17 16.70 12.86
CA PRO A 106 19.09 15.90 12.06
C PRO A 106 20.51 15.78 12.64
N PHE A 107 20.88 16.68 13.56
CA PHE A 107 22.17 16.64 14.24
C PHE A 107 22.13 15.82 15.53
N ASN A 108 20.95 15.33 15.93
CA ASN A 108 20.77 14.51 17.12
C ASN A 108 20.81 13.02 16.75
N LEU A 109 21.75 12.27 17.34
CA LEU A 109 21.87 10.83 17.09
C LEU A 109 20.63 10.04 17.52
N PHE A 110 19.98 10.43 18.61
CA PHE A 110 18.79 9.73 19.12
C PHE A 110 17.59 9.85 18.16
N PHE A 111 17.53 10.93 17.36
CA PHE A 111 16.49 11.09 16.34
C PHE A 111 16.63 10.01 15.27
N TRP A 112 17.85 9.79 14.78
CA TRP A 112 18.12 8.74 13.80
C TRP A 112 17.89 7.33 14.35
N LEU A 113 18.18 7.11 15.64
CA LEU A 113 17.87 5.84 16.30
C LEU A 113 16.34 5.63 16.40
N ALA A 114 15.58 6.64 16.83
CA ALA A 114 14.13 6.57 16.88
C ALA A 114 13.51 6.31 15.49
N LEU A 115 14.00 7.03 14.47
CA LEU A 115 13.58 6.85 13.08
C LEU A 115 13.92 5.44 12.55
N GLY A 116 15.12 4.94 12.86
CA GLY A 116 15.55 3.60 12.48
C GLY A 116 14.74 2.49 13.14
N ILE A 117 14.43 2.63 14.43
CA ILE A 117 13.54 1.70 15.16
C ILE A 117 12.14 1.74 14.55
N SER A 118 11.58 2.93 14.30
CA SER A 118 10.25 3.07 13.69
C SER A 118 10.19 2.40 12.31
N ALA A 119 11.19 2.65 11.46
CA ALA A 119 11.27 2.02 10.14
C ALA A 119 11.32 0.49 10.24
N LEU A 120 12.07 -0.03 11.21
CA LEU A 120 12.17 -1.47 11.45
C LEU A 120 10.83 -2.05 11.91
N VAL A 121 10.16 -1.40 12.87
CA VAL A 121 8.83 -1.79 13.37
C VAL A 121 7.84 -1.88 12.20
N GLN A 122 7.71 -0.81 11.41
CA GLN A 122 6.76 -0.76 10.29
C GLN A 122 7.05 -1.79 9.20
N VAL A 123 8.33 -2.07 8.91
CA VAL A 123 8.71 -3.13 7.97
C VAL A 123 8.36 -4.51 8.52
N MET A 124 8.55 -4.74 9.81
CA MET A 124 8.24 -6.03 10.44
C MET A 124 6.73 -6.26 10.56
N GLU A 125 5.97 -5.23 10.92
CA GLU A 125 4.50 -5.27 10.95
C GLU A 125 3.93 -5.54 9.55
N ALA A 126 4.39 -4.81 8.53
CA ALA A 126 3.92 -5.01 7.17
C ALA A 126 4.30 -6.39 6.59
N ARG A 127 5.41 -6.98 7.04
CA ARG A 127 5.77 -8.36 6.71
C ARG A 127 4.88 -9.37 7.42
N SER A 128 4.46 -9.09 8.65
CA SER A 128 3.60 -10.00 9.42
C SER A 128 2.17 -10.10 8.89
N LEU A 129 1.62 -9.02 8.32
CA LEU A 129 0.30 -9.04 7.68
C LEU A 129 0.27 -9.77 6.34
N ARG A 130 1.42 -9.92 5.69
CA ARG A 130 1.53 -10.71 4.45
C ARG A 130 1.85 -12.16 4.79
N GLY A 131 0.83 -13.01 4.70
CA GLY A 131 1.05 -14.45 4.59
C GLY A 131 1.94 -14.80 3.40
N LYS A 132 2.69 -15.91 3.48
CA LYS A 132 3.48 -16.45 2.35
C LYS A 132 2.57 -16.60 1.11
N ARG A 133 3.06 -16.23 -0.07
CA ARG A 133 2.31 -16.46 -1.33
C ARG A 133 2.09 -17.97 -1.53
N PRO A 134 0.96 -18.40 -2.12
CA PRO A 134 0.70 -19.83 -2.38
C PRO A 134 1.83 -20.51 -3.15
N ASP A 135 2.42 -19.79 -4.11
CA ASP A 135 3.54 -20.24 -4.94
C ASP A 135 4.80 -20.52 -4.10
N GLN A 136 5.12 -19.62 -3.16
CA GLN A 136 6.29 -19.73 -2.28
C GLN A 136 6.10 -20.84 -1.23
N ALA A 137 4.89 -20.94 -0.67
CA ALA A 137 4.53 -22.02 0.23
C ALA A 137 4.60 -23.39 -0.47
N ARG A 138 4.25 -23.45 -1.75
CA ARG A 138 4.35 -24.66 -2.57
C ARG A 138 5.81 -25.07 -2.85
N THR A 139 6.68 -24.13 -3.20
CA THR A 139 8.11 -24.44 -3.46
C THR A 139 8.81 -24.95 -2.20
N GLU A 140 8.59 -24.31 -1.05
CA GLU A 140 9.15 -24.72 0.24
C GLU A 140 8.64 -26.11 0.67
N PHE A 141 7.36 -26.40 0.38
CA PHE A 141 6.78 -27.73 0.56
C PHE A 141 7.41 -28.79 -0.36
N GLU A 142 7.68 -28.45 -1.61
CA GLU A 142 8.31 -29.37 -2.58
C GLU A 142 9.80 -29.61 -2.27
N GLU A 143 10.54 -28.61 -1.77
CA GLU A 143 11.94 -28.74 -1.35
C GLU A 143 12.11 -29.59 -0.07
N SER A 144 11.18 -29.47 0.88
CA SER A 144 11.19 -30.26 2.12
C SER A 144 10.90 -31.76 1.92
N LYS A 145 10.52 -32.18 0.71
CA LYS A 145 10.12 -33.55 0.37
C LYS A 145 11.29 -34.52 0.06
N GLN A 146 12.55 -34.07 0.04
CA GLN A 146 13.68 -34.80 -0.58
C GLN A 146 14.64 -35.58 0.35
N TYR A 147 14.26 -35.98 1.57
CA TYR A 147 15.17 -36.81 2.38
C TYR A 147 14.96 -38.32 2.14
N THR A 148 15.78 -38.91 1.27
CA THR A 148 15.93 -40.37 1.11
C THR A 148 16.99 -40.92 2.08
N LEU A 149 16.57 -41.74 3.05
CA LEU A 149 17.49 -42.43 3.97
C LEU A 149 18.17 -43.61 3.25
N GLY A 150 19.51 -43.65 3.29
CA GLY A 150 20.35 -44.63 2.59
C GLY A 150 20.44 -46.03 3.20
N SER A 151 19.85 -46.31 4.37
CA SER A 151 19.74 -47.68 4.91
C SER A 151 18.66 -47.82 6.01
N LYS A 152 18.15 -49.06 6.19
CA LYS A 152 17.00 -49.42 7.02
C LYS A 152 17.39 -49.51 8.52
N PRO A 153 16.69 -48.82 9.44
CA PRO A 153 16.98 -48.88 10.88
C PRO A 153 16.53 -50.23 11.49
N THR A 154 17.34 -50.79 12.39
CA THR A 154 17.22 -52.13 12.99
C THR A 154 16.45 -52.15 14.33
N GLY A 155 15.44 -51.29 14.46
CA GLY A 155 14.46 -51.30 15.54
C GLY A 155 13.15 -50.68 15.07
N ASN A 156 12.01 -51.18 15.55
CA ASN A 156 10.68 -50.62 15.26
C ASN A 156 10.52 -49.27 15.96
N ILE A 157 11.18 -48.27 15.41
CA ILE A 157 10.78 -46.88 15.55
C ILE A 157 9.70 -46.70 14.49
N ASP A 158 8.48 -46.36 14.91
CA ASP A 158 7.42 -45.92 14.00
C ASP A 158 7.81 -44.55 13.43
N LEU A 159 8.75 -44.59 12.49
CA LEU A 159 9.26 -43.43 11.76
C LEU A 159 8.13 -42.71 11.06
N THR A 160 7.09 -43.44 10.62
CA THR A 160 5.89 -42.88 10.02
C THR A 160 5.16 -41.94 10.98
N THR A 161 4.95 -42.33 12.24
CA THR A 161 4.31 -41.44 13.22
C THR A 161 5.18 -40.25 13.61
N ALA A 162 6.50 -40.45 13.75
CA ALA A 162 7.45 -39.36 14.05
C ALA A 162 7.58 -38.36 12.89
N LEU A 163 7.80 -38.85 11.66
CA LEU A 163 7.84 -38.03 10.43
C LEU A 163 6.49 -37.37 10.15
N TRP A 164 5.36 -38.01 10.46
CA TRP A 164 4.03 -37.42 10.31
C TRP A 164 3.77 -36.31 11.32
N ARG A 165 4.27 -36.47 12.55
CA ARG A 165 4.24 -35.42 13.57
C ARG A 165 5.14 -34.26 13.16
N ASP A 166 6.36 -34.53 12.73
CA ASP A 166 7.29 -33.50 12.28
C ASP A 166 6.82 -32.82 11.00
N TYR A 167 6.11 -33.53 10.10
CA TYR A 167 5.43 -32.96 8.93
C TYR A 167 4.23 -32.09 9.31
N LYS A 168 3.39 -32.53 10.27
CA LYS A 168 2.28 -31.72 10.79
C LYS A 168 2.77 -30.46 11.50
N VAL A 169 3.96 -30.51 12.10
CA VAL A 169 4.58 -29.41 12.86
C VAL A 169 5.64 -28.66 12.02
N ALA A 170 5.95 -29.12 10.80
CA ALA A 170 6.86 -28.47 9.88
C ALA A 170 6.28 -27.10 9.50
N GLY A 171 7.07 -26.04 9.68
CA GLY A 171 6.61 -24.66 9.53
C GLY A 171 5.76 -24.14 10.69
N MET A 172 5.27 -24.96 11.64
CA MET A 172 4.61 -24.45 12.85
C MET A 172 5.58 -23.71 13.76
N LYS A 173 6.83 -24.17 13.91
CA LYS A 173 7.83 -23.46 14.73
C LYS A 173 8.15 -22.08 14.15
N GLU A 174 8.26 -21.96 12.82
CA GLU A 174 8.44 -20.69 12.12
C GLU A 174 7.19 -19.81 12.21
N ARG A 175 6.00 -20.40 12.15
CA ARG A 175 4.73 -19.67 12.31
C ARG A 175 4.53 -19.16 13.74
N HIS A 176 4.89 -19.95 14.75
CA HIS A 176 4.84 -19.54 16.15
C HIS A 176 5.90 -18.50 16.49
N ALA A 177 7.14 -18.68 16.03
CA ALA A 177 8.21 -17.70 16.21
C ALA A 177 7.92 -16.40 15.44
N GLY A 178 7.49 -16.51 14.18
CA GLY A 178 7.08 -15.36 13.36
C GLY A 178 5.88 -14.62 13.94
N GLY A 179 4.88 -15.36 14.44
CA GLY A 179 3.73 -14.78 15.14
C GLY A 179 4.10 -14.10 16.46
N ALA A 180 5.02 -14.68 17.24
CA ALA A 180 5.51 -14.06 18.47
C ALA A 180 6.32 -12.78 18.18
N ILE A 181 7.17 -12.80 17.14
CA ILE A 181 7.91 -11.61 16.70
C ILE A 181 6.94 -10.53 16.20
N ALA A 182 5.91 -10.90 15.44
CA ALA A 182 4.88 -9.96 14.99
C ALA A 182 4.13 -9.33 16.16
N LEU A 183 3.70 -10.13 17.14
CA LEU A 183 3.05 -9.65 18.36
C LEU A 183 3.97 -8.73 19.17
N PHE A 184 5.26 -9.02 19.23
CA PHE A 184 6.23 -8.15 19.88
C PHE A 184 6.29 -6.77 19.22
N PHE A 185 6.37 -6.70 17.89
CA PHE A 185 6.40 -5.41 17.18
C PHE A 185 5.10 -4.62 17.34
N TRP A 186 3.95 -5.29 17.21
CA TRP A 186 2.64 -4.67 17.45
C TRP A 186 2.49 -4.12 18.86
N LEU A 187 2.90 -4.90 19.87
CA LEU A 187 2.82 -4.47 21.27
C LEU A 187 3.80 -3.34 21.55
N PHE A 188 5.00 -3.41 20.97
CA PHE A 188 5.99 -2.36 21.07
C PHE A 188 5.45 -1.05 20.47
N ASP A 189 4.95 -1.06 19.23
CA ASP A 189 4.43 0.13 18.56
C ASP A 189 3.23 0.72 19.29
N LEU A 190 2.31 -0.13 19.76
CA LEU A 190 1.18 0.28 20.59
C LEU A 190 1.68 0.97 21.86
N THR A 191 2.64 0.37 22.56
CA THR A 191 3.18 0.94 23.80
C THR A 191 3.87 2.27 23.52
N THR A 192 4.77 2.34 22.53
CA THR A 192 5.52 3.58 22.25
C THR A 192 4.61 4.70 21.76
N THR A 193 3.55 4.37 21.01
CA THR A 193 2.59 5.35 20.51
C THR A 193 1.69 5.89 21.63
N PHE A 194 1.09 5.00 22.44
CA PHE A 194 0.13 5.40 23.48
C PHE A 194 0.78 5.89 24.78
N VAL A 195 2.01 5.47 25.08
CA VAL A 195 2.78 6.04 26.19
C VAL A 195 3.37 7.39 25.78
N GLY A 196 3.80 7.54 24.53
CA GLY A 196 4.27 8.83 24.00
C GLY A 196 3.13 9.85 23.98
N ARG A 197 2.00 9.49 23.38
CA ARG A 197 0.78 10.32 23.35
C ARG A 197 -0.37 9.61 24.04
N ASN A 198 -0.56 9.90 25.32
CA ASN A 198 -1.61 9.29 26.12
C ASN A 198 -2.96 10.01 25.93
N PRO A 199 -3.95 9.41 25.24
CA PRO A 199 -5.27 10.02 25.04
C PRO A 199 -6.03 10.21 26.35
N PHE A 200 -5.70 9.48 27.42
CA PHE A 200 -6.34 9.62 28.72
C PHE A 200 -5.78 10.76 29.57
N ALA A 201 -4.77 11.49 29.07
CA ALA A 201 -4.26 12.69 29.71
C ALA A 201 -5.16 13.93 29.51
N TYR A 202 -6.10 13.87 28.56
CA TYR A 202 -7.03 14.97 28.28
C TYR A 202 -8.36 14.76 29.00
N THR A 203 -9.01 15.88 29.35
CA THR A 203 -10.37 15.89 29.91
C THR A 203 -11.42 16.20 28.86
N ASP A 204 -11.05 16.83 27.74
CA ASP A 204 -11.96 17.15 26.65
C ASP A 204 -12.21 15.91 25.77
N PRO A 205 -13.47 15.46 25.61
CA PRO A 205 -13.79 14.28 24.80
C PRO A 205 -13.32 14.36 23.34
N GLY A 206 -13.34 15.57 22.75
CA GLY A 206 -12.88 15.78 21.37
C GLY A 206 -11.38 15.54 21.22
N GLN A 207 -10.59 16.03 22.17
CA GLN A 207 -9.14 15.79 22.22
C GLN A 207 -8.80 14.32 22.47
N ILE A 208 -9.55 13.62 23.32
CA ILE A 208 -9.36 12.18 23.57
C ILE A 208 -9.56 11.40 22.26
N LEU A 209 -10.68 11.63 21.56
CA LEU A 209 -10.99 10.96 20.30
C LEU A 209 -10.00 11.32 19.19
N GLY A 210 -9.59 12.59 19.10
CA GLY A 210 -8.59 13.05 18.15
C GLY A 210 -7.22 12.41 18.37
N CYS A 211 -6.77 12.32 19.62
CA CYS A 211 -5.52 11.67 19.99
C CYS A 211 -5.56 10.16 19.70
N LEU A 212 -6.68 9.49 19.99
CA LEU A 212 -6.89 8.09 19.61
C LEU A 212 -6.79 7.88 18.10
N ALA A 213 -7.52 8.69 17.33
CA ALA A 213 -7.51 8.61 15.87
C ALA A 213 -6.12 8.87 15.29
N TYR A 214 -5.40 9.86 15.84
CA TYR A 214 -4.02 10.15 15.49
C TYR A 214 -3.13 8.94 15.74
N ASN A 215 -3.12 8.39 16.96
CA ASN A 215 -2.30 7.22 17.33
C ASN A 215 -2.55 6.03 16.40
N PHE A 216 -3.81 5.66 16.16
CA PHE A 216 -4.12 4.57 15.22
C PHE A 216 -3.64 4.86 13.79
N THR A 217 -3.82 6.09 13.32
CA THR A 217 -3.36 6.49 11.98
C THR A 217 -1.83 6.42 11.89
N THR A 218 -1.10 6.84 12.92
CA THR A 218 0.37 6.81 12.92
C THR A 218 0.93 5.40 12.89
N MET A 219 0.30 4.46 13.61
CA MET A 219 0.67 3.05 13.58
C MET A 219 0.43 2.45 12.18
N MET A 220 -0.76 2.69 11.61
CA MET A 220 -1.15 2.09 10.33
C MET A 220 -0.49 2.74 9.10
N ALA A 221 -0.19 4.04 9.13
CA ALA A 221 0.25 4.79 7.95
C ALA A 221 1.55 4.23 7.35
N GLY A 222 2.49 3.85 8.21
CA GLY A 222 3.75 3.27 7.80
C GLY A 222 3.62 1.89 7.16
N GLU A 223 2.85 1.03 7.83
CA GLU A 223 2.60 -0.34 7.38
C GLU A 223 1.85 -0.39 6.03
N ILE A 224 0.80 0.42 5.91
CA ILE A 224 0.02 0.56 4.68
C ILE A 224 0.88 1.17 3.56
N GLY A 225 1.64 2.23 3.86
CA GLY A 225 2.55 2.87 2.92
C GLY A 225 3.62 1.90 2.38
N TYR A 226 4.26 1.14 3.27
CA TYR A 226 5.24 0.12 2.90
C TYR A 226 4.62 -0.96 2.01
N THR A 227 3.41 -1.40 2.36
CA THR A 227 2.68 -2.42 1.61
C THR A 227 2.37 -1.94 0.20
N ILE A 228 1.86 -0.72 0.04
CA ILE A 228 1.55 -0.11 -1.27
C ILE A 228 2.82 0.08 -2.09
N TRP A 229 3.89 0.60 -1.47
CA TRP A 229 5.17 0.82 -2.13
C TRP A 229 5.75 -0.50 -2.67
N ARG A 230 5.67 -1.57 -1.88
CA ARG A 230 6.21 -2.89 -2.25
C ARG A 230 5.30 -3.69 -3.19
N LEU A 231 3.97 -3.52 -3.16
CA LEU A 231 3.07 -4.08 -4.20
C LEU A 231 3.31 -3.43 -5.57
N SER A 232 3.75 -2.18 -5.56
CA SER A 232 3.99 -1.41 -6.77
C SER A 232 5.41 -1.58 -7.30
N LYS A 233 6.24 -2.42 -6.68
CA LYS A 233 7.62 -2.70 -7.10
C LYS A 233 7.64 -3.79 -8.15
#